data_AF-A0A7Y2IR33-F1
#
_entry.id   AF-A0A7Y2IR33-F1
#
_cell.length_a   1.000
_cell.length_b   1.000
_cell.length_c   1.000
_cell.angle_alpha   90.00
_cell.angle_beta   90.00
_cell.angle_gamma   90.00
#
_symmetry.space_group_name_H-M   'P 1'
#
loop_
_entity.id
_entity.type
_entity.pdbx_description
1 polymer ?
#
loop_
_entity_poly.entity_id
_entity_poly.type
_entity_poly.pdbx_seq_one_letter_code
_entity_poly.pdbx_strand_id
1 'polypeptide(L)'
;MATSRAGEAVSASSVGPALLLGGAGILLSRTIVLLTGDARTVLKRWVMTLTVVEMMIDLATGVAAARWWRSSAPGHGRLALRAGAMATLLHAGRVLVFVVGRTGPWVDFDVRSEHREGHRERWSWNGVVFAAVMSVLGVVGVVVVWRARRRSLGAACPRR
;
A
#
# COMPACT_ATOMS: atom_id res chain seq x y z
N MET A 1 -13.51 33.46 -20.12
CA MET A 1 -12.41 32.45 -20.16
C MET A 1 -11.87 32.02 -18.78
N ALA A 2 -12.49 32.40 -17.65
CA ALA A 2 -12.03 32.05 -16.29
C ALA A 2 -12.73 30.82 -15.68
N THR A 3 -13.83 30.34 -16.26
CA THR A 3 -14.63 29.22 -15.73
C THR A 3 -14.03 27.84 -16.00
N SER A 4 -13.14 27.70 -16.99
CA SER A 4 -12.50 26.42 -17.34
C SER A 4 -11.45 25.97 -16.31
N ARG A 5 -10.73 26.90 -15.66
CA ARG A 5 -9.69 26.55 -14.67
C ARG A 5 -10.24 26.08 -13.31
N ALA A 6 -11.47 26.48 -12.98
CA ALA A 6 -12.11 26.07 -11.72
C ALA A 6 -12.55 24.59 -11.75
N GLY A 7 -13.00 24.10 -12.90
CA GLY A 7 -13.40 22.69 -13.07
C GLY A 7 -12.21 21.71 -13.01
N GLU A 8 -11.07 22.07 -13.60
CA GLU A 8 -9.84 21.26 -13.55
C GLU A 8 -9.27 21.13 -12.12
N ALA A 9 -9.33 22.21 -11.33
CA ALA A 9 -8.85 22.20 -9.94
C ALA A 9 -9.70 21.32 -9.02
N VAL A 10 -11.02 21.21 -9.28
CA VAL A 10 -11.95 20.36 -8.52
C VAL A 10 -11.83 18.88 -8.92
N SER A 11 -11.52 18.60 -10.20
CA SER A 11 -11.26 17.24 -10.66
C SER A 11 -9.95 16.68 -10.08
N ALA A 12 -8.88 17.48 -10.07
CA ALA A 12 -7.58 17.06 -9.51
C ALA A 12 -7.59 16.89 -7.97
N SER A 13 -8.47 17.61 -7.25
CA SER A 13 -8.53 17.55 -5.78
C SER A 13 -9.22 16.29 -5.24
N SER A 14 -10.13 15.69 -6.02
CA SER A 14 -10.89 14.51 -5.62
C SER A 14 -10.17 13.20 -5.96
N VAL A 15 -9.49 13.08 -7.10
CA VAL A 15 -8.89 11.79 -7.54
C VAL A 15 -7.91 11.20 -6.52
N GLY A 16 -7.05 12.02 -5.90
CA GLY A 16 -6.05 11.56 -4.93
C GLY A 16 -6.63 10.81 -3.72
N PRO A 17 -7.53 11.41 -2.93
CA PRO A 17 -8.13 10.74 -1.79
C PRO A 17 -9.01 9.53 -2.18
N ALA A 18 -9.66 9.50 -3.36
CA ALA A 18 -10.38 8.32 -3.84
C ALA A 18 -9.44 7.14 -4.07
N LEU A 19 -8.32 7.38 -4.77
CA LEU A 19 -7.35 6.34 -5.06
C LEU A 19 -6.74 5.77 -3.78
N LEU A 20 -6.42 6.62 -2.80
CA LEU A 20 -5.94 6.16 -1.49
C LEU A 20 -6.99 5.36 -0.73
N LEU A 21 -8.25 5.78 -0.76
CA LEU A 21 -9.35 5.04 -0.12
C LEU A 21 -9.57 3.67 -0.77
N GLY A 22 -9.62 3.63 -2.11
CA GLY A 22 -9.78 2.38 -2.85
C GLY A 22 -8.61 1.43 -2.62
N GLY A 23 -7.38 1.94 -2.68
CA GLY A 23 -6.18 1.16 -2.39
C GLY A 23 -6.17 0.61 -0.96
N ALA A 24 -6.42 1.46 0.04
CA ALA A 24 -6.50 1.05 1.44
C ALA A 24 -7.62 0.01 1.65
N GLY A 25 -8.78 0.18 1.01
CA GLY A 25 -9.89 -0.77 1.10
C GLY A 25 -9.56 -2.16 0.55
N ILE A 26 -8.87 -2.23 -0.59
CA ILE A 26 -8.41 -3.50 -1.19
C ILE A 26 -7.38 -4.19 -0.29
N LEU A 27 -6.42 -3.43 0.26
CA LEU A 27 -5.40 -3.99 1.15
C LEU A 27 -6.01 -4.47 2.48
N LEU A 28 -6.94 -3.69 3.04
CA LEU A 28 -7.64 -4.04 4.27
C LEU A 28 -8.50 -5.30 4.08
N SER A 29 -9.28 -5.39 3.00
CA SER A 29 -10.12 -6.56 2.74
C SER A 29 -9.29 -7.83 2.56
N ARG A 30 -8.18 -7.75 1.83
CA ARG A 30 -7.21 -8.84 1.71
C ARG A 30 -6.66 -9.25 3.08
N THR A 31 -6.31 -8.28 3.91
CA THR A 31 -5.73 -8.54 5.23
C THR A 31 -6.75 -9.16 6.18
N ILE A 32 -8.01 -8.72 6.14
CA ILE A 32 -9.11 -9.33 6.90
C ILE A 32 -9.27 -10.80 6.49
N VAL A 33 -9.37 -11.09 5.19
CA VAL A 33 -9.49 -12.48 4.68
C VAL A 33 -8.34 -13.36 5.15
N LEU A 34 -7.10 -12.83 5.13
CA LEU A 34 -5.95 -13.54 5.69
C LEU A 34 -6.12 -13.80 7.19
N LEU A 35 -6.46 -12.79 7.98
CA LEU A 35 -6.56 -12.89 9.44
C LEU A 35 -7.73 -13.73 9.94
N THR A 36 -8.81 -13.83 9.16
CA THR A 36 -10.01 -14.63 9.48
C THR A 36 -9.90 -16.07 8.99
N GLY A 37 -9.02 -16.36 8.04
CA GLY A 37 -8.75 -17.73 7.60
C GLY A 37 -7.70 -18.45 8.46
N ASP A 38 -7.15 -19.53 7.92
CA ASP A 38 -6.13 -20.36 8.59
C ASP A 38 -4.74 -19.70 8.66
N ALA A 39 -4.60 -18.40 8.37
CA ALA A 39 -3.28 -17.77 8.37
C ALA A 39 -2.60 -17.80 9.75
N ARG A 40 -3.36 -17.90 10.85
CA ARG A 40 -2.81 -18.01 12.22
C ARG A 40 -2.04 -19.31 12.45
N THR A 41 -2.50 -20.40 11.85
CA THR A 41 -1.87 -21.73 11.96
C THR A 41 -0.74 -21.87 10.94
N VAL A 42 -0.93 -21.29 9.75
CA VAL A 42 0.01 -21.41 8.62
C VAL A 42 1.20 -20.44 8.72
N LEU A 43 1.00 -19.17 9.08
CA LEU A 43 2.06 -18.16 9.07
C LEU A 43 2.94 -18.22 10.33
N LYS A 44 4.20 -17.78 10.18
CA LYS A 44 5.07 -17.53 11.32
C LYS A 44 4.58 -16.33 12.14
N ARG A 45 4.83 -16.37 13.46
CA ARG A 45 4.37 -15.33 14.41
C ARG A 45 4.77 -13.93 13.99
N TRP A 46 5.99 -13.73 13.51
CA TRP A 46 6.47 -12.41 13.12
C TRP A 46 5.78 -11.89 11.84
N VAL A 47 5.45 -12.76 10.89
CA VAL A 47 4.67 -12.39 9.69
C VAL A 47 3.24 -12.01 10.07
N MET A 48 2.68 -12.71 11.05
CA MET A 48 1.39 -12.36 11.62
C MET A 48 1.43 -10.97 12.25
N THR A 49 2.48 -10.66 13.03
CA THR A 49 2.69 -9.31 13.59
C THR A 49 2.79 -8.25 12.49
N LEU A 50 3.57 -8.51 11.43
CA LEU A 50 3.70 -7.60 10.28
C LEU A 50 2.35 -7.37 9.59
N THR A 51 1.54 -8.42 9.45
CA THR A 51 0.20 -8.36 8.85
C THR A 51 -0.76 -7.49 9.68
N VAL A 52 -0.71 -7.59 11.01
CA VAL A 52 -1.51 -6.74 11.90
C VAL A 52 -1.06 -5.28 11.82
N VAL A 53 0.25 -5.03 11.79
CA VAL A 53 0.79 -3.67 11.64
C VAL A 53 0.39 -3.05 10.30
N GLU A 54 0.47 -3.81 9.20
CA GLU A 54 -0.01 -3.40 7.88
C GLU A 54 -1.48 -3.02 7.92
N MET A 55 -2.33 -3.86 8.52
CA MET A 55 -3.77 -3.58 8.68
C MET A 55 -4.03 -2.26 9.43
N MET A 56 -3.31 -1.99 10.52
CA MET A 56 -3.47 -0.75 11.28
C MET A 56 -3.10 0.48 10.44
N ILE A 57 -2.07 0.37 9.62
CA ILE A 57 -1.59 1.46 8.77
C ILE A 57 -2.51 1.66 7.56
N ASP A 58 -3.06 0.59 6.98
CA ASP A 58 -4.08 0.67 5.95
C ASP A 58 -5.35 1.36 6.48
N LEU A 59 -5.78 0.98 7.68
CA LEU A 59 -6.92 1.63 8.33
C LEU A 59 -6.64 3.12 8.60
N ALA A 60 -5.47 3.45 9.13
CA ALA A 60 -5.07 4.84 9.35
C ALA A 60 -5.00 5.64 8.04
N THR A 61 -4.53 5.01 6.96
CA THR A 61 -4.50 5.59 5.61
C THR A 61 -5.91 5.85 5.11
N GLY A 62 -6.81 4.87 5.23
CA GLY A 62 -8.22 5.01 4.86
C GLY A 62 -8.92 6.12 5.63
N VAL A 63 -8.74 6.17 6.96
CA VAL A 63 -9.30 7.24 7.80
C VAL A 63 -8.75 8.61 7.39
N ALA A 64 -7.44 8.74 7.19
CA ALA A 64 -6.81 9.99 6.77
C ALA A 64 -7.30 10.43 5.38
N ALA A 65 -7.44 9.49 4.44
CA ALA A 65 -7.94 9.74 3.09
C ALA A 65 -9.43 10.14 3.10
N ALA A 66 -10.28 9.49 3.92
CA ALA A 66 -11.68 9.87 4.11
C ALA A 66 -11.82 11.26 4.74
N ARG A 67 -10.94 11.62 5.68
CA ARG A 67 -10.91 12.98 6.26
C ARG A 67 -10.45 14.01 5.23
N TRP A 68 -9.45 13.68 4.42
CA TRP A 68 -9.02 14.54 3.32
C TRP A 68 -10.15 14.75 2.30
N TRP A 69 -10.83 13.67 1.89
CA TRP A 69 -11.98 13.73 0.99
C TRP A 69 -13.09 14.65 1.53
N ARG A 70 -13.49 14.47 2.79
CA ARG A 70 -14.56 15.26 3.41
C ARG A 70 -14.19 16.73 3.61
N SER A 71 -12.96 17.03 3.99
CA SER A 71 -12.55 18.41 4.31
C SER A 71 -12.26 19.27 3.08
N SER A 72 -11.93 18.67 1.93
CA SER A 72 -11.52 19.37 0.69
C SER A 72 -10.44 20.46 0.88
N ALA A 73 -9.79 20.51 2.04
CA ALA A 73 -8.88 21.57 2.42
C ALA A 73 -7.43 21.18 2.05
N PRO A 74 -6.69 22.06 1.34
CA PRO A 74 -5.40 21.74 0.72
C PRO A 74 -4.28 21.31 1.71
N GLY A 75 -4.47 21.45 3.02
CA GLY A 75 -3.52 20.99 4.05
C GLY A 75 -3.68 19.54 4.51
N HIS A 76 -4.86 18.93 4.32
CA HIS A 76 -5.19 17.65 4.97
C HIS A 76 -4.62 16.42 4.24
N GLY A 77 -4.23 16.56 2.97
CA GLY A 77 -3.67 15.45 2.19
C GLY A 77 -2.28 15.00 2.63
N ARG A 78 -1.54 15.79 3.42
CA ARG A 78 -0.17 15.44 3.83
C ARG A 78 -0.11 14.18 4.70
N LEU A 79 -1.05 14.06 5.64
CA LEU A 79 -1.13 12.89 6.51
C LEU A 79 -1.52 11.64 5.72
N ALA A 80 -2.55 11.75 4.87
CA ALA A 80 -3.02 10.65 4.02
C ALA A 80 -1.92 10.15 3.07
N LEU A 81 -1.16 11.06 2.45
CA LEU A 81 -0.06 10.69 1.55
C LEU A 81 1.11 10.04 2.31
N ARG A 82 1.43 10.51 3.52
CA ARG A 82 2.48 9.88 4.35
C ARG A 82 2.06 8.49 4.81
N ALA A 83 0.83 8.35 5.30
CA ALA A 83 0.27 7.08 5.71
C ALA A 83 0.22 6.09 4.53
N GLY A 84 -0.28 6.53 3.37
CA GLY A 84 -0.33 5.71 2.15
C GLY A 84 1.05 5.31 1.63
N ALA A 85 2.06 6.18 1.73
CA ALA A 85 3.43 5.82 1.42
C ALA A 85 3.97 4.74 2.37
N MET A 86 3.74 4.88 3.68
CA MET A 86 4.11 3.87 4.69
C MET A 86 3.40 2.54 4.44
N ALA A 87 2.09 2.56 4.16
CA ALA A 87 1.30 1.39 3.79
C ALA A 87 1.91 0.67 2.60
N THR A 88 2.21 1.41 1.52
CA THR A 88 2.80 0.86 0.29
C THR A 88 4.17 0.24 0.54
N LEU A 89 5.02 0.89 1.35
CA LEU A 89 6.35 0.36 1.67
C LEU A 89 6.28 -0.91 2.52
N LEU A 90 5.41 -0.95 3.54
CA LEU A 90 5.20 -2.14 4.35
C LEU A 90 4.61 -3.28 3.54
N HIS A 91 3.62 -2.98 2.70
CA HIS A 91 3.04 -3.94 1.78
C HIS A 91 4.11 -4.54 0.86
N ALA A 92 4.98 -3.69 0.29
CA ALA A 92 6.06 -4.15 -0.55
C ALA A 92 7.07 -5.03 0.21
N GLY A 93 7.40 -4.66 1.45
CA GLY A 93 8.21 -5.49 2.34
C GLY A 93 7.57 -6.86 2.60
N ARG A 94 6.27 -6.91 2.85
CA ARG A 94 5.56 -8.19 3.04
C ARG A 94 5.52 -9.02 1.77
N VAL A 95 5.31 -8.41 0.61
CA VAL A 95 5.38 -9.12 -0.68
C VAL A 95 6.79 -9.65 -0.90
N LEU A 96 7.83 -8.91 -0.55
CA LEU A 96 9.22 -9.39 -0.62
C LEU A 96 9.42 -10.60 0.30
N VAL A 97 8.96 -10.56 1.54
CA VAL A 97 8.98 -11.70 2.47
C VAL A 97 8.30 -12.91 1.87
N PHE A 98 7.13 -12.72 1.27
CA PHE A 98 6.39 -13.76 0.59
C PHE A 98 7.17 -14.32 -0.61
N VAL A 99 7.73 -13.48 -1.48
CA VAL A 99 8.51 -13.96 -2.64
C VAL A 99 9.75 -14.73 -2.17
N VAL A 100 10.52 -14.14 -1.25
CA VAL A 100 11.76 -14.72 -0.72
C VAL A 100 11.52 -16.03 0.01
N GLY A 101 10.45 -16.14 0.80
CA GLY A 101 10.08 -17.39 1.50
C GLY A 101 9.73 -18.54 0.55
N ARG A 102 9.44 -18.24 -0.72
CA ARG A 102 8.97 -19.22 -1.72
C ARG A 102 9.98 -19.52 -2.81
N THR A 103 10.77 -18.53 -3.23
CA THR A 103 11.74 -18.68 -4.32
C THR A 103 13.19 -18.64 -3.85
N GLY A 104 13.44 -18.14 -2.63
CA GLY A 104 14.78 -17.93 -2.10
C GLY A 104 15.31 -19.06 -1.21
N PRO A 105 16.57 -18.95 -0.78
CA PRO A 105 17.20 -19.92 0.13
C PRO A 105 16.61 -19.86 1.56
N TRP A 106 15.91 -18.78 1.91
CA TRP A 106 15.17 -18.64 3.18
C TRP A 106 13.79 -19.29 3.10
N VAL A 107 13.83 -20.54 2.70
CA VAL A 107 12.75 -21.50 2.81
C VAL A 107 12.20 -21.47 4.25
N ASP A 108 10.87 -21.36 4.38
CA ASP A 108 10.13 -21.23 5.66
C ASP A 108 10.25 -19.87 6.36
N PHE A 109 10.69 -18.82 5.67
CA PHE A 109 10.71 -17.49 6.29
C PHE A 109 9.29 -17.01 6.61
N ASP A 110 8.31 -17.29 5.74
CA ASP A 110 6.95 -16.78 5.84
C ASP A 110 5.93 -17.77 6.43
N VAL A 111 6.05 -19.06 6.07
CA VAL A 111 5.13 -20.15 6.44
C VAL A 111 5.83 -21.15 7.36
N ARG A 112 5.07 -21.79 8.25
CA ARG A 112 5.58 -22.89 9.10
C ARG A 112 5.83 -24.13 8.25
N SER A 113 6.94 -24.82 8.50
CA SER A 113 7.38 -26.00 7.75
C SER A 113 6.29 -27.09 7.65
N GLU A 114 5.56 -27.33 8.74
CA GLU A 114 4.46 -28.31 8.85
C GLU A 114 3.34 -28.12 7.81
N HIS A 115 3.09 -26.88 7.37
CA HIS A 115 1.94 -26.55 6.49
C HIS A 115 2.34 -26.40 5.03
N ARG A 116 3.61 -26.66 4.71
CA ARG A 116 4.20 -26.29 3.42
C ARG A 116 3.85 -27.23 2.29
N GLU A 117 3.84 -28.53 2.54
CA GLU A 117 3.54 -29.53 1.50
C GLU A 117 2.12 -29.32 0.96
N GLY A 118 1.14 -29.09 1.83
CA GLY A 118 -0.24 -28.80 1.44
C GLY A 118 -0.45 -27.43 0.75
N HIS A 119 0.55 -26.54 0.78
CA HIS A 119 0.47 -25.23 0.14
C HIS A 119 1.30 -25.11 -1.13
N ARG A 120 2.24 -26.03 -1.39
CA ARG A 120 3.02 -26.04 -2.63
C ARG A 120 2.14 -26.13 -3.88
N GLU A 121 1.03 -26.87 -3.81
CA GLU A 121 0.10 -27.08 -4.93
C GLU A 121 -0.86 -25.91 -5.17
N ARG A 122 -1.12 -25.07 -4.15
CA ARG A 122 -2.10 -23.98 -4.23
C ARG A 122 -1.54 -22.68 -4.81
N TRP A 123 -0.24 -22.62 -5.08
CA TRP A 123 0.41 -21.39 -5.51
C TRP A 123 0.97 -21.51 -6.92
N SER A 124 0.42 -20.70 -7.83
CA SER A 124 0.97 -20.58 -9.17
C SER A 124 2.17 -19.64 -9.16
N TRP A 125 3.21 -19.98 -9.93
CA TRP A 125 4.34 -19.08 -10.21
C TRP A 125 3.82 -17.73 -10.73
N ASN A 126 2.78 -17.74 -11.57
CA ASN A 126 2.11 -16.54 -12.07
C ASN A 126 1.63 -15.62 -10.94
N GLY A 127 1.07 -16.17 -9.85
CA GLY A 127 0.64 -15.38 -8.69
C GLY A 127 1.80 -14.71 -7.96
N VAL A 128 2.95 -15.39 -7.85
CA VAL A 128 4.16 -14.84 -7.21
C VAL A 128 4.76 -13.71 -8.05
N VAL A 129 4.91 -13.91 -9.36
CA VAL A 129 5.40 -12.86 -10.29
C VAL A 129 4.46 -11.67 -10.28
N PHE A 130 3.15 -11.90 -10.37
CA PHE A 130 2.15 -10.84 -10.36
C PHE A 130 2.25 -9.99 -9.09
N ALA A 131 2.31 -10.63 -7.92
CA ALA A 131 2.46 -9.92 -6.65
C ALA A 131 3.76 -9.08 -6.61
N ALA A 132 4.88 -9.64 -7.06
CA ALA A 132 6.16 -8.94 -7.10
C ALA A 132 6.10 -7.70 -8.02
N VAL A 133 5.56 -7.84 -9.23
CA VAL A 133 5.42 -6.74 -10.19
C VAL A 133 4.54 -5.64 -9.63
N MET A 134 3.37 -5.99 -9.07
CA MET A 134 2.46 -5.02 -8.49
C MET A 134 3.09 -4.28 -7.29
N SER A 135 3.88 -4.98 -6.48
CA SER A 135 4.64 -4.37 -5.38
C SER A 135 5.67 -3.36 -5.88
N VAL A 136 6.44 -3.69 -6.91
CA VAL A 136 7.42 -2.77 -7.52
C VAL A 136 6.72 -1.54 -8.09
N LEU A 137 5.61 -1.71 -8.82
CA LEU A 137 4.83 -0.60 -9.35
C LEU A 137 4.32 0.33 -8.25
N GLY A 138 3.88 -0.22 -7.11
CA GLY A 138 3.47 0.56 -5.94
C GLY A 138 4.61 1.44 -5.42
N VAL A 139 5.81 0.87 -5.23
CA VAL A 139 6.99 1.61 -4.78
C VAL A 139 7.40 2.70 -5.77
N VAL A 140 7.39 2.39 -7.07
CA VAL A 140 7.65 3.36 -8.15
C VAL A 140 6.65 4.52 -8.07
N GLY A 141 5.36 4.22 -7.87
CA GLY A 141 4.32 5.23 -7.68
C GLY A 141 4.62 6.19 -6.53
N VAL A 142 5.04 5.66 -5.37
CA VAL A 142 5.46 6.47 -4.21
C VAL A 142 6.63 7.39 -4.58
N VAL A 143 7.66 6.87 -5.26
CA VAL A 143 8.83 7.66 -5.68
C VAL A 143 8.45 8.78 -6.66
N VAL A 144 7.57 8.48 -7.62
CA VAL A 144 7.07 9.47 -8.59
C VAL A 144 6.31 10.59 -7.89
N VAL A 145 5.34 10.25 -7.03
CA VAL A 145 4.56 11.24 -6.26
C VAL A 145 5.47 12.08 -5.37
N TRP A 146 6.46 11.47 -4.72
CA TRP A 146 7.43 12.18 -3.90
C TRP A 146 8.28 13.17 -4.70
N ARG A 147 8.79 12.76 -5.87
CA ARG A 147 9.56 13.63 -6.77
C ARG A 147 8.70 14.79 -7.30
N ALA A 148 7.46 14.51 -7.72
CA ALA A 148 6.52 15.53 -8.19
C ALA A 148 6.28 16.59 -7.10
N ARG A 149 6.01 16.17 -5.85
CA ARG A 149 5.84 17.10 -4.72
C ARG A 149 7.07 17.96 -4.45
N ARG A 150 8.27 17.39 -4.52
CA ARG A 150 9.51 18.16 -4.31
C ARG A 150 9.70 19.25 -5.36
N ARG A 151 9.34 18.98 -6.62
CA ARG A 151 9.39 19.98 -7.69
C ARG A 151 8.40 21.12 -7.45
N SER A 152 7.16 20.81 -7.06
CA SER A 152 6.15 21.83 -6.76
C SER A 152 6.55 22.73 -5.57
N LEU A 153 7.19 22.17 -4.53
CA LEU A 153 7.69 22.94 -3.40
C LEU A 153 8.89 23.82 -3.77
N GLY A 154 9.80 23.33 -4.63
CA GLY A 154 10.95 24.10 -5.10
C GLY A 154 10.57 25.27 -6.02
N ALA A 155 9.51 25.12 -6.82
CA ALA A 155 9.00 26.21 -7.66
C ALA A 155 8.32 27.34 -6.85
N ALA A 156 7.79 27.03 -5.67
CA ALA A 156 7.09 28.01 -4.82
C ALA A 156 8.03 28.90 -3.98
N CYS A 157 9.33 28.59 -3.94
CA CYS A 157 10.32 29.35 -3.20
C CYS A 157 11.56 29.56 -4.08
N PRO A 158 11.55 30.55 -4.98
CA PRO A 158 12.77 30.91 -5.70
C PRO A 158 13.81 31.32 -4.66
N ARG A 159 14.95 30.61 -4.63
CA ARG A 159 16.09 30.98 -3.79
C ARG A 159 16.42 32.45 -4.09
N ARG A 160 16.20 33.32 -3.12
CA ARG A 160 16.73 34.68 -3.11
C ARG A 160 18.22 34.65 -2.85
#